data_AF-A0AAV7XBI7-F1
#
_entry.id   AF-A0AAV7XBI7-F1
#
_cell.length_a   1.000
_cell.length_b   1.000
_cell.length_c   1.000
_cell.angle_alpha   90.00
_cell.angle_beta   90.00
_cell.angle_gamma   90.00
#
_symmetry.space_group_name_H-M   'P 1'
#
loop_
_entity.id
_entity.type
_entity.pdbx_description
1 polymer ?
#
loop_
_entity_poly.entity_id
_entity_poly.type
_entity_poly.pdbx_seq_one_letter_code
_entity_poly.pdbx_strand_id
1 'polypeptide(L)'
;MKLAAAALLSAAAALLLAAAHADDDATLKTVMALKKCATDRGLSREVLASACEGRLPDNLEAYKCYTQCVQQEVGMMDQSGKIDPEKAARSLVDPKQQQRMRDIATKCPGDDTTDLCAKAFSVDRCYVKEDKDMYTRNCNTLVQTVS
;
A
#
# COMPACT_ATOMS: atom_id res chain seq x y z
N MET A 1 -34.47 32.56 -42.20
CA MET A 1 -33.20 31.80 -42.08
C MET A 1 -32.27 32.52 -41.13
N LYS A 2 -31.48 31.76 -40.36
CA LYS A 2 -30.50 32.11 -39.29
C LYS A 2 -31.09 32.03 -37.88
N LEU A 3 -31.11 30.83 -37.28
CA LEU A 3 -30.02 30.02 -36.67
C LEU A 3 -29.99 30.27 -35.16
N ALA A 4 -30.51 29.29 -34.42
CA ALA A 4 -30.45 29.19 -32.97
C ALA A 4 -28.98 29.07 -32.51
N ALA A 5 -28.58 29.90 -31.54
CA ALA A 5 -27.28 29.82 -30.91
C ALA A 5 -27.23 28.61 -29.98
N ALA A 6 -26.28 27.72 -30.26
CA ALA A 6 -26.06 26.45 -29.58
C ALA A 6 -25.67 26.67 -28.11
N ALA A 7 -26.35 25.95 -27.22
CA ALA A 7 -25.90 25.69 -25.87
C ALA A 7 -24.69 24.75 -25.90
N LEU A 8 -23.49 25.27 -25.63
CA LEU A 8 -22.27 24.48 -25.52
C LEU A 8 -21.35 25.04 -24.42
N LEU A 9 -21.74 24.92 -23.14
CA LEU A 9 -20.86 25.24 -22.01
C LEU A 9 -21.19 24.38 -20.78
N SER A 10 -21.01 23.05 -20.86
CA SER A 10 -20.88 22.22 -19.65
C SER A 10 -20.48 20.78 -19.97
N ALA A 11 -19.19 20.57 -20.29
CA ALA A 11 -18.58 19.23 -20.24
C ALA A 11 -17.22 19.22 -19.51
N ALA A 12 -16.60 20.38 -19.26
CA ALA A 12 -15.31 20.46 -18.58
C ALA A 12 -15.38 20.26 -17.05
N ALA A 13 -16.57 20.40 -16.43
CA ALA A 13 -16.71 20.24 -14.97
C ALA A 13 -16.69 18.76 -14.53
N ALA A 14 -17.12 17.82 -15.38
CA ALA A 14 -17.22 16.41 -15.00
C ALA A 14 -15.84 15.69 -14.95
N LEU A 15 -14.85 16.14 -15.71
CA LEU A 15 -13.51 15.54 -15.68
C LEU A 15 -12.68 15.94 -14.45
N LEU A 16 -12.97 17.09 -13.83
CA LEU A 16 -12.22 17.54 -12.66
C LEU A 16 -12.60 16.80 -11.37
N LEU A 17 -13.81 16.24 -11.30
CA LEU A 17 -14.23 15.44 -10.13
C LEU A 17 -13.62 14.03 -10.14
N ALA A 18 -13.32 13.43 -11.29
CA ALA A 18 -12.88 12.02 -11.34
C ALA A 18 -11.51 11.76 -10.65
N ALA A 19 -10.59 12.73 -10.68
CA ALA A 19 -9.26 12.55 -10.12
C ALA A 19 -9.24 12.55 -8.57
N ALA A 20 -10.14 13.29 -7.92
CA ALA A 20 -10.17 13.41 -6.45
C ALA A 20 -10.66 12.13 -5.75
N HIS A 21 -11.44 11.27 -6.44
CA HIS A 21 -12.00 10.05 -5.83
C HIS A 21 -11.04 8.85 -5.86
N ALA A 22 -9.98 8.89 -6.68
CA ALA A 22 -9.06 7.76 -6.83
C ALA A 22 -8.15 7.55 -5.61
N ASP A 23 -7.76 8.64 -4.95
CA ASP A 23 -6.84 8.61 -3.80
C ASP A 23 -7.52 8.13 -2.51
N ASP A 24 -8.81 8.45 -2.33
CA ASP A 24 -9.62 7.99 -1.21
C ASP A 24 -9.88 6.48 -1.28
N ASP A 25 -10.10 5.93 -2.48
CA ASP A 25 -10.34 4.50 -2.71
C ASP A 25 -9.08 3.64 -2.42
N ALA A 26 -7.91 4.07 -2.90
CA ALA A 26 -6.66 3.36 -2.66
C ALA A 26 -6.27 3.32 -1.17
N THR A 27 -6.48 4.44 -0.47
CA THR A 27 -6.25 4.53 0.98
C THR A 27 -7.22 3.63 1.74
N LEU A 28 -8.52 3.71 1.43
CA LEU A 28 -9.55 2.89 2.05
C LEU A 28 -9.27 1.40 1.84
N LYS A 29 -8.92 0.99 0.61
CA LYS A 29 -8.54 -0.37 0.29
C LYS A 29 -7.36 -0.86 1.13
N THR A 30 -6.33 -0.02 1.30
CA THR A 30 -5.15 -0.35 2.10
C THR A 30 -5.52 -0.53 3.57
N VAL A 31 -6.34 0.36 4.13
CA VAL A 31 -6.83 0.23 5.52
C VAL A 31 -7.65 -1.04 5.72
N MET A 32 -8.56 -1.34 4.79
CA MET A 32 -9.38 -2.56 4.84
C MET A 32 -8.51 -3.82 4.76
N ALA A 33 -7.51 -3.84 3.89
CA ALA A 33 -6.57 -4.95 3.78
C ALA A 33 -5.80 -5.16 5.10
N LEU A 34 -5.25 -4.09 5.68
CA LEU A 34 -4.55 -4.16 6.96
C LEU A 34 -5.44 -4.71 8.07
N LYS A 35 -6.68 -4.23 8.18
CA LYS A 35 -7.64 -4.70 9.20
C LYS A 35 -8.03 -6.16 9.02
N LYS A 36 -8.38 -6.54 7.79
CA LYS A 36 -8.76 -7.92 7.46
C LYS A 36 -7.61 -8.88 7.75
N CYS A 37 -6.43 -8.60 7.19
CA CYS A 37 -5.26 -9.46 7.34
C CYS A 37 -4.81 -9.58 8.80
N ALA A 38 -4.85 -8.50 9.58
CA ALA A 38 -4.51 -8.55 11.00
C ALA A 38 -5.49 -9.44 11.79
N THR A 39 -6.79 -9.28 11.52
CA THR A 39 -7.86 -10.07 12.15
C THR A 39 -7.71 -11.55 11.80
N ASP A 40 -7.55 -11.89 10.52
CA ASP A 40 -7.41 -13.28 10.04
C ASP A 40 -6.20 -13.99 10.66
N ARG A 41 -5.15 -13.24 11.05
CA ARG A 41 -3.92 -13.77 11.64
C ARG A 41 -3.84 -13.60 13.16
N GLY A 42 -4.87 -13.05 13.80
CA GLY A 42 -4.91 -12.86 15.25
C GLY A 42 -3.79 -11.94 15.78
N LEU A 43 -3.37 -10.95 15.00
CA LEU A 43 -2.32 -10.01 15.41
C LEU A 43 -2.89 -8.91 16.32
N SER A 44 -2.20 -8.66 17.43
CA SER A 44 -2.54 -7.53 18.30
C SER A 44 -2.10 -6.21 17.69
N ARG A 45 -2.75 -5.12 18.12
CA ARG A 45 -2.34 -3.77 17.74
C ARG A 45 -0.92 -3.45 18.22
N GLU A 46 -0.46 -3.98 19.36
CA GLU A 46 0.92 -3.73 19.82
C GLU A 46 1.95 -4.33 18.87
N VAL A 47 1.71 -5.54 18.35
CA VAL A 47 2.61 -6.17 17.37
C VAL A 47 2.72 -5.31 16.12
N LEU A 48 1.58 -4.84 15.58
CA LEU A 48 1.56 -3.99 14.39
C LEU A 48 2.23 -2.62 14.63
N ALA A 49 1.97 -2.00 15.79
CA ALA A 49 2.59 -0.73 16.15
C ALA A 49 4.11 -0.84 16.30
N SER A 50 4.59 -1.90 16.96
CA SER A 50 6.03 -2.18 17.05
C SER A 50 6.65 -2.39 15.67
N ALA A 51 5.97 -3.12 14.79
CA ALA A 51 6.43 -3.32 13.43
C ALA A 51 6.53 -2.01 12.64
N CYS A 52 5.57 -1.08 12.78
CA CYS A 52 5.64 0.25 12.15
C CYS A 52 6.88 1.06 12.57
N GLU A 53 7.43 0.84 13.76
CA GLU A 53 8.68 1.46 14.21
C GLU A 53 9.94 0.80 13.61
N GLY A 54 9.76 -0.10 12.65
CA GLY A 54 10.80 -0.91 12.02
C GLY A 54 11.24 -2.10 12.89
N ARG A 55 10.54 -2.40 13.98
CA ARG A 55 10.80 -3.57 14.83
C ARG A 55 9.93 -4.74 14.38
N LEU A 56 10.26 -5.26 13.21
CA LEU A 56 9.52 -6.35 12.55
C LEU A 56 9.72 -7.67 13.33
N PRO A 57 8.65 -8.35 13.77
CA PRO A 57 8.75 -9.60 14.54
C PRO A 57 9.08 -10.80 13.63
N ASP A 58 10.36 -10.98 13.34
CA ASP A 58 10.89 -12.01 12.44
C ASP A 58 10.66 -13.46 12.90
N ASN A 59 10.42 -13.67 14.18
CA ASN A 59 10.10 -14.96 14.78
C ASN A 59 8.60 -15.30 14.74
N LEU A 60 7.74 -14.36 14.33
CA LEU A 60 6.29 -14.53 14.35
C LEU A 60 5.76 -14.81 12.94
N GLU A 61 5.48 -16.08 12.62
CA GLU A 61 4.97 -16.45 11.29
C GLU A 61 3.63 -15.79 10.94
N ALA A 62 2.76 -15.60 11.93
CA ALA A 62 1.52 -14.86 11.74
C ALA A 62 1.77 -13.45 11.16
N TYR A 63 2.87 -12.80 11.56
CA TYR A 63 3.25 -11.49 11.05
C TYR A 63 3.86 -11.55 9.64
N LYS A 64 4.73 -12.52 9.36
CA LYS A 64 5.26 -12.69 7.99
C LYS A 64 4.13 -12.90 7.00
N CYS A 65 3.20 -13.79 7.31
CA CYS A 65 2.07 -14.02 6.43
C CYS A 65 1.04 -12.89 6.43
N TYR A 66 1.00 -12.05 7.47
CA TYR A 66 0.27 -10.79 7.42
C TYR A 66 0.83 -9.86 6.35
N THR A 67 2.16 -9.71 6.26
CA THR A 67 2.78 -8.88 5.18
C THR A 67 2.42 -9.41 3.79
N GLN A 68 2.43 -10.74 3.58
CA GLN A 68 1.99 -11.36 2.32
C GLN A 68 0.52 -11.06 2.00
N CYS A 69 -0.37 -11.24 2.98
CA CYS A 69 -1.79 -10.94 2.83
C CYS A 69 -2.00 -9.49 2.40
N VAL A 70 -1.41 -8.52 3.13
CA VAL A 70 -1.58 -7.09 2.84
C VAL A 70 -1.03 -6.76 1.45
N GLN A 71 0.19 -7.19 1.14
CA GLN A 71 0.82 -6.89 -0.16
C GLN A 71 0.01 -7.45 -1.33
N GLN A 72 -0.63 -8.63 -1.19
CA GLN A 72 -1.49 -9.19 -2.23
C GLN A 72 -2.86 -8.49 -2.34
N GLU A 73 -3.51 -8.20 -1.21
CA GLU A 73 -4.81 -7.50 -1.19
C GLU A 73 -4.71 -6.12 -1.87
N VAL A 74 -3.63 -5.36 -1.58
CA VAL A 74 -3.38 -4.06 -2.22
C VAL A 74 -2.79 -4.19 -3.63
N GLY A 75 -2.43 -5.41 -4.04
CA GLY A 75 -1.93 -5.74 -5.37
C GLY A 75 -0.44 -5.48 -5.59
N MET A 76 0.29 -5.05 -4.56
CA MET A 76 1.75 -4.87 -4.60
C MET A 76 2.48 -6.17 -4.93
N MET A 77 1.98 -7.29 -4.42
CA MET A 77 2.48 -8.63 -4.69
C MET A 77 1.42 -9.42 -5.47
N ASP A 78 1.80 -10.16 -6.51
CA ASP A 78 0.90 -11.09 -7.17
C ASP A 78 0.87 -12.49 -6.51
N GLN A 79 0.06 -13.40 -7.04
CA GLN A 79 -0.07 -14.76 -6.50
C GLN A 79 1.22 -15.60 -6.61
N SER A 80 2.15 -15.22 -7.50
CA SER A 80 3.46 -15.86 -7.64
C SER A 80 4.53 -15.27 -6.71
N GLY A 81 4.18 -14.22 -5.95
CA GLY A 81 5.12 -13.52 -5.08
C GLY A 81 5.96 -12.47 -5.80
N LYS A 82 5.59 -12.04 -7.01
CA LYS A 82 6.31 -10.98 -7.72
C LYS A 82 5.81 -9.63 -7.24
N ILE A 83 6.75 -8.74 -6.89
CA ILE A 83 6.47 -7.36 -6.51
C ILE A 83 6.29 -6.49 -7.76
N ASP A 84 5.26 -5.64 -7.74
CA ASP A 84 4.98 -4.61 -8.72
C ASP A 84 5.27 -3.22 -8.11
N PRO A 85 6.43 -2.59 -8.47
CA PRO A 85 6.81 -1.28 -7.95
C PRO A 85 5.80 -0.18 -8.26
N GLU A 86 5.06 -0.30 -9.37
CA GLU A 86 4.02 0.65 -9.75
C GLU A 86 2.82 0.59 -8.82
N LYS A 87 2.42 -0.63 -8.43
CA LYS A 87 1.35 -0.81 -7.45
C LYS A 87 1.80 -0.45 -6.03
N ALA A 88 3.06 -0.72 -5.67
CA ALA A 88 3.64 -0.26 -4.41
C ALA A 88 3.53 1.26 -4.27
N ALA A 89 3.95 2.01 -5.29
CA ALA A 89 3.87 3.46 -5.31
C ALA A 89 2.44 3.98 -5.13
N ARG A 90 1.47 3.40 -5.84
CA ARG A 90 0.05 3.78 -5.77
C ARG A 90 -0.63 3.51 -4.42
N SER A 91 0.04 2.82 -3.50
CA SER A 91 -0.47 2.67 -2.11
C SER A 91 -0.30 3.95 -1.27
N LEU A 92 0.44 4.94 -1.78
CA LEU A 92 0.68 6.22 -1.11
C LEU A 92 -0.04 7.35 -1.86
N VAL A 93 -0.59 8.32 -1.12
CA VAL A 93 -1.31 9.46 -1.70
C VAL A 93 -0.36 10.59 -2.14
N ASP A 94 0.71 10.84 -1.40
CA ASP A 94 1.66 11.93 -1.70
C ASP A 94 2.52 11.58 -2.93
N PRO A 95 2.44 12.33 -4.06
CA PRO A 95 3.18 12.02 -5.27
C PRO A 95 4.71 11.97 -5.09
N LYS A 96 5.27 12.77 -4.16
CA LYS A 96 6.71 12.71 -3.86
C LYS A 96 7.08 11.39 -3.20
N GLN A 97 6.20 10.89 -2.32
CA GLN A 97 6.38 9.60 -1.69
C GLN A 97 6.10 8.45 -2.66
N GLN A 98 5.16 8.59 -3.59
CA GLN A 98 4.93 7.60 -4.65
C GLN A 98 6.20 7.34 -5.46
N GLN A 99 6.89 8.40 -5.92
CA GLN A 99 8.15 8.25 -6.65
C GLN A 99 9.22 7.57 -5.78
N ARG A 100 9.36 8.00 -4.52
CA ARG A 100 10.33 7.38 -3.60
C ARG A 100 10.03 5.89 -3.35
N MET A 101 8.76 5.56 -3.17
CA MET A 101 8.29 4.19 -2.96
C MET A 101 8.52 3.34 -4.21
N ARG A 102 8.31 3.88 -5.41
CA ARG A 102 8.65 3.21 -6.67
C ARG A 102 10.13 2.82 -6.72
N ASP A 103 11.01 3.76 -6.38
CA ASP A 103 12.46 3.53 -6.40
C ASP A 103 12.87 2.45 -5.39
N ILE A 104 12.29 2.49 -4.19
CA ILE A 104 12.53 1.49 -3.13
C ILE A 104 11.99 0.12 -3.55
N ALA A 105 10.76 0.03 -4.03
CA ALA A 105 10.14 -1.23 -4.48
C ALA A 105 10.90 -1.88 -5.64
N THR A 106 11.49 -1.07 -6.53
CA THR A 106 12.37 -1.57 -7.59
C THR A 106 13.64 -2.23 -7.04
N LYS A 107 14.19 -1.73 -5.92
CA LYS A 107 15.39 -2.29 -5.27
C LYS A 107 15.10 -3.48 -4.36
N CYS A 108 13.83 -3.67 -3.98
CA CYS A 108 13.40 -4.65 -2.99
C CYS A 108 12.44 -5.68 -3.60
N PRO A 109 12.90 -6.57 -4.50
CA PRO A 109 12.04 -7.58 -5.14
C PRO A 109 11.62 -8.72 -4.20
N GLY A 110 12.15 -8.76 -2.98
CA GLY A 110 12.06 -9.87 -2.03
C GLY A 110 13.13 -10.93 -2.26
N ASP A 111 13.38 -11.72 -1.22
CA ASP A 111 14.34 -12.83 -1.24
C ASP A 111 13.88 -13.94 -2.21
N ASP A 112 14.84 -14.70 -2.77
CA ASP A 112 14.56 -15.83 -3.67
C ASP A 112 14.13 -17.06 -2.85
N THR A 113 12.83 -17.13 -2.56
CA THR A 113 12.20 -18.21 -1.82
C THR A 113 10.80 -18.50 -2.36
N THR A 114 10.37 -19.77 -2.24
CA THR A 114 9.02 -20.21 -2.58
C THR A 114 8.01 -19.96 -1.45
N ASP A 115 8.49 -19.65 -0.25
CA ASP A 115 7.65 -19.22 0.87
C ASP A 115 7.24 -17.75 0.67
N LEU A 116 5.99 -17.54 0.25
CA LEU A 116 5.45 -16.22 -0.02
C LEU A 116 5.35 -15.34 1.24
N CYS A 117 5.17 -15.93 2.42
CA CYS A 117 5.16 -15.18 3.68
C CYS A 117 6.56 -14.65 3.98
N ALA A 118 7.58 -15.51 3.89
CA ALA A 118 8.97 -15.12 4.08
C ALA A 118 9.42 -14.08 3.03
N LYS A 119 8.99 -14.24 1.77
CA LYS A 119 9.28 -13.30 0.70
C LYS A 119 8.67 -11.92 0.96
N ALA A 120 7.38 -11.84 1.26
CA ALA A 120 6.72 -10.58 1.58
C ALA A 120 7.37 -9.88 2.80
N PHE A 121 7.71 -10.67 3.82
CA PHE A 121 8.41 -10.16 4.99
C PHE A 121 9.79 -9.57 4.64
N SER A 122 10.54 -10.21 3.75
CA SER A 122 11.82 -9.68 3.29
C SER A 122 11.70 -8.35 2.55
N VAL A 123 10.58 -8.12 1.85
CA VAL A 123 10.28 -6.84 1.21
C VAL A 123 10.13 -5.75 2.26
N ASP A 124 9.33 -5.98 3.30
CA ASP A 124 9.16 -5.03 4.40
C ASP A 124 10.49 -4.75 5.12
N ARG A 125 11.33 -5.77 5.37
CA ARG A 125 12.69 -5.55 5.91
C ARG A 125 13.51 -4.65 5.00
N CYS A 126 13.45 -4.86 3.70
CA CYS A 126 14.17 -4.06 2.71
C CYS A 126 13.65 -2.61 2.68
N TYR A 127 12.34 -2.40 2.77
CA TYR A 127 11.74 -1.06 2.86
C TYR A 127 12.19 -0.31 4.11
N VAL A 128 12.19 -0.96 5.28
CA VAL A 128 12.70 -0.40 6.53
C VAL A 128 14.19 -0.04 6.40
N LYS A 129 14.99 -0.86 5.70
CA LYS A 129 16.42 -0.61 5.48
C LYS A 129 16.66 0.58 4.54
N GLU A 130 15.90 0.70 3.45
CA GLU A 130 16.08 1.75 2.44
C GLU A 130 15.52 3.11 2.89
N ASP A 131 14.41 3.13 3.64
CA ASP A 131 13.83 4.36 4.20
C ASP A 131 12.92 4.06 5.40
N LYS A 132 13.53 3.94 6.58
CA LYS A 132 12.82 3.73 7.84
C LYS A 132 11.80 4.83 8.14
N ASP A 133 12.14 6.09 7.87
CA ASP A 133 11.28 7.23 8.19
C ASP A 133 10.01 7.22 7.33
N MET A 134 10.13 6.93 6.04
CA MET A 134 8.99 6.77 5.14
C MET A 134 8.13 5.57 5.57
N TYR A 135 8.75 4.42 5.87
CA TYR A 135 8.03 3.23 6.33
C TYR A 135 7.23 3.52 7.61
N THR A 136 7.87 4.12 8.62
CA THR A 136 7.22 4.42 9.90
C THR A 136 6.09 5.43 9.76
N ARG A 137 6.27 6.52 9.00
CA ARG A 137 5.20 7.52 8.80
C ARG A 137 3.98 6.91 8.13
N ASN A 138 4.18 6.15 7.05
CA ASN A 138 3.07 5.56 6.30
C ASN A 138 2.38 4.43 7.09
N CYS A 139 3.16 3.56 7.74
CA CYS A 139 2.61 2.49 8.56
C CYS A 139 1.80 3.02 9.74
N ASN A 140 2.32 4.01 10.49
CA ASN A 140 1.61 4.58 11.64
C ASN A 140 0.29 5.25 11.25
N THR A 141 0.29 5.97 10.13
CA THR A 141 -0.93 6.61 9.61
C THR A 141 -2.02 5.57 9.35
N LEU A 142 -1.64 4.41 8.80
CA LEU A 142 -2.58 3.35 8.46
C LEU A 142 -2.99 2.50 9.67
N VAL A 143 -2.06 2.07 10.52
CA VAL A 143 -2.37 1.21 11.70
C VAL A 143 -3.24 1.92 12.74
N GLN A 144 -3.17 3.25 12.85
CA GLN A 144 -4.09 4.01 13.71
C GLN A 144 -5.56 3.87 13.30
N THR A 145 -5.84 3.54 12.03
CA THR A 145 -7.20 3.38 11.50
C THR A 145 -7.74 1.95 11.57
N VAL A 146 -6.91 1.00 12.00
CA VAL A 146 -7.28 -0.43 12.15
C VAL A 146 -8.05 -0.72 13.46
N SER A 147 -8.24 0.29 14.32
CA SER A 147 -8.99 0.19 15.59
C SER A 147 -10.50 0.23 15.37
#